data_AF-A0A967E5V8-F1
#
_entry.id   AF-A0A967E5V8-F1
#
_cell.length_a   1.000
_cell.length_b   1.000
_cell.length_c   1.000
_cell.angle_alpha   90.00
_cell.angle_beta   90.00
_cell.angle_gamma   90.00
#
_symmetry.space_group_name_H-M   'P 1'
#
loop_
_entity.id
_entity.type
_entity.pdbx_description
1 polymer ?
#
loop_
_entity_poly.entity_id
_entity_poly.type
_entity_poly.pdbx_seq_one_letter_code
_entity_poly.pdbx_strand_id
1 'polypeptide(L)'
;MSAKKKVLKSPLRVALVVLLIGVLARIVQWPFGTELVITSLSGIAILYAIRFWKKKPKVFLDYIKLILVLTCSTYGILTMFHLQYTIFFQIVMGGSFIFWFIMEGTAYFMDEDRRAKNSSLQIWWNIAMVLGTLCIIIGGLMKILQWEFASALLVLGIVMVALYIVKDLFSTARIKKEDSSSEEFQL
;
A
#
# COMPACT_ATOMS: atom_id res chain seq x y z
N MET A 1 -27.06 7.43 -16.52
CA MET A 1 -25.99 8.45 -16.39
C MET A 1 -24.95 7.97 -15.38
N SER A 2 -23.74 7.70 -15.87
CA SER A 2 -22.46 7.41 -15.18
C SER A 2 -22.41 6.32 -14.10
N ALA A 3 -22.13 5.09 -14.55
CA ALA A 3 -21.50 4.06 -13.73
C ALA A 3 -20.16 4.59 -13.17
N LYS A 4 -20.20 5.20 -11.98
CA LYS A 4 -19.03 5.58 -11.16
C LYS A 4 -18.38 4.31 -10.61
N LYS A 5 -17.95 3.43 -11.50
CA LYS A 5 -17.38 2.13 -11.22
C LYS A 5 -16.04 2.39 -10.52
N LYS A 6 -15.85 1.87 -9.30
CA LYS A 6 -14.62 1.96 -8.47
C LYS A 6 -13.45 1.18 -9.11
N VAL A 7 -13.20 1.35 -10.42
CA VAL A 7 -12.39 0.44 -11.26
C VAL A 7 -10.92 0.42 -10.88
N LEU A 8 -10.39 1.49 -10.26
CA LEU A 8 -8.94 1.61 -10.00
C LEU A 8 -8.48 1.19 -8.60
N LYS A 9 -9.37 0.72 -7.71
CA LYS A 9 -8.94 0.24 -6.38
C LYS A 9 -8.23 -1.11 -6.48
N SER A 10 -8.79 -2.05 -7.23
CA SER A 10 -8.25 -3.39 -7.42
C SER A 10 -6.89 -3.43 -8.15
N PRO A 11 -6.68 -2.75 -9.30
CA PRO A 11 -5.38 -2.79 -9.97
C PRO A 11 -4.25 -2.16 -9.13
N LEU A 12 -4.56 -1.14 -8.33
CA LEU A 12 -3.57 -0.55 -7.41
C LEU A 12 -3.16 -1.54 -6.32
N ARG A 13 -4.09 -2.32 -5.77
CA ARG A 13 -3.78 -3.38 -4.79
C ARG A 13 -2.93 -4.48 -5.41
N VAL A 14 -3.22 -4.88 -6.64
CA VAL A 14 -2.39 -5.85 -7.37
C VAL A 14 -0.97 -5.31 -7.55
N ALA A 15 -0.83 -4.05 -7.98
CA ALA A 15 0.49 -3.42 -8.13
C ALA A 15 1.27 -3.35 -6.81
N LEU A 16 0.58 -3.12 -5.68
CA LEU A 16 1.20 -3.18 -4.34
C LEU A 16 1.67 -4.59 -3.96
N VAL A 17 0.89 -5.63 -4.25
CA VAL A 17 1.31 -7.02 -4.01
C VAL A 17 2.54 -7.36 -4.86
N VAL A 18 2.54 -6.97 -6.14
CA VAL A 18 3.68 -7.18 -7.04
C VAL A 18 4.91 -6.43 -6.54
N LEU A 19 4.75 -5.22 -6.01
CA LEU A 19 5.83 -4.47 -5.37
C LEU A 19 6.43 -5.24 -4.18
N LEU A 20 5.58 -5.75 -3.27
CA LEU A 20 6.04 -6.52 -2.11
C LEU A 20 6.77 -7.80 -2.53
N ILE A 21 6.28 -8.50 -3.56
CA ILE A 21 6.96 -9.66 -4.14
C ILE A 21 8.31 -9.26 -4.73
N GLY A 22 8.39 -8.16 -5.47
CA GLY A 22 9.66 -7.64 -6.01
C GLY A 22 10.67 -7.31 -4.91
N VAL A 23 10.22 -6.69 -3.81
CA VAL A 23 11.08 -6.40 -2.66
C VAL A 23 11.60 -7.69 -2.01
N LEU A 24 10.73 -8.70 -1.82
CA LEU A 24 11.13 -10.02 -1.32
C LEU A 24 12.15 -10.68 -2.25
N ALA A 25 11.88 -10.69 -3.55
CA ALA A 25 12.78 -11.23 -4.57
C ALA A 25 14.16 -10.57 -4.49
N ARG A 26 14.22 -9.26 -4.28
CA ARG A 26 15.48 -8.53 -4.08
C ARG A 26 16.20 -8.93 -2.78
N ILE A 27 15.48 -9.11 -1.68
CA ILE A 27 16.07 -9.54 -0.40
C ILE A 27 16.70 -10.93 -0.54
N VAL A 28 16.02 -11.83 -1.25
CA VAL A 28 16.50 -13.21 -1.52
C VAL A 28 17.51 -13.26 -2.68
N GLN A 29 17.87 -12.11 -3.26
CA GLN A 29 18.83 -11.97 -4.38
C GLN A 29 18.40 -12.67 -5.69
N TRP A 30 17.09 -12.78 -5.94
CA TRP A 30 16.59 -13.28 -7.23
C TRP A 30 16.89 -12.27 -8.35
N PRO A 31 17.50 -12.67 -9.50
CA PRO A 31 17.83 -11.80 -10.63
C PRO A 31 16.77 -10.78 -11.07
N PHE A 32 15.49 -11.17 -11.10
CA PHE A 32 14.41 -10.29 -11.59
C PHE A 32 13.83 -9.36 -10.50
N GLY A 33 14.36 -9.38 -9.28
CA GLY A 33 13.82 -8.60 -8.16
C GLY A 33 13.82 -7.10 -8.42
N THR A 34 14.90 -6.55 -8.98
CA THR A 34 15.01 -5.11 -9.27
C THR A 34 14.00 -4.67 -10.34
N GLU A 35 13.87 -5.45 -11.42
CA GLU A 35 12.94 -5.16 -12.52
C GLU A 35 11.47 -5.19 -12.06
N LEU A 36 11.12 -6.17 -11.20
CA LEU A 36 9.79 -6.26 -10.59
C LEU A 36 9.49 -5.05 -9.70
N VAL A 37 10.46 -4.56 -8.93
CA VAL A 37 10.27 -3.35 -8.11
C VAL A 37 10.09 -2.12 -8.97
N ILE A 38 10.91 -1.92 -10.00
CA ILE A 38 10.80 -0.75 -10.88
C ILE A 38 9.45 -0.73 -11.61
N THR A 39 9.08 -1.85 -12.24
CA THR A 39 7.81 -1.96 -12.98
C THR A 39 6.60 -1.76 -12.09
N SER A 40 6.59 -2.31 -10.87
CA SER A 40 5.50 -2.11 -9.91
C SER A 40 5.44 -0.67 -9.38
N LEU A 41 6.56 -0.02 -9.06
CA LEU A 41 6.58 1.39 -8.64
C LEU A 41 6.07 2.32 -9.75
N SER A 42 6.51 2.12 -11.00
CA SER A 42 6.00 2.87 -12.15
C SER A 42 4.49 2.64 -12.33
N GLY A 43 4.03 1.39 -12.22
CA GLY A 43 2.62 1.05 -12.28
C GLY A 43 1.80 1.73 -11.18
N ILE A 44 2.28 1.73 -9.93
CA ILE A 44 1.63 2.39 -8.80
C ILE A 44 1.51 3.90 -9.05
N ALA A 45 2.59 4.55 -9.49
CA ALA A 45 2.59 5.99 -9.77
C ALA A 45 1.55 6.36 -10.82
N ILE A 46 1.53 5.64 -11.95
CA ILE A 46 0.59 5.87 -13.06
C ILE A 46 -0.85 5.59 -12.63
N LEU A 47 -1.11 4.43 -12.03
CA LEU A 47 -2.45 4.06 -11.58
C LEU A 47 -2.98 5.06 -10.53
N TYR A 48 -2.13 5.50 -9.60
CA TYR A 48 -2.53 6.46 -8.59
C TYR A 48 -2.80 7.85 -9.20
N ALA A 49 -1.98 8.31 -10.14
CA ALA A 49 -2.21 9.56 -10.86
C ALA A 49 -3.54 9.54 -11.65
N ILE A 50 -3.82 8.47 -12.38
CA ILE A 50 -5.10 8.30 -13.09
C ILE A 50 -6.27 8.29 -12.11
N ARG A 51 -6.13 7.59 -10.98
CA ARG A 51 -7.16 7.54 -9.93
C ARG A 51 -7.43 8.93 -9.36
N PHE A 52 -6.39 9.69 -9.09
CA PHE A 52 -6.49 11.06 -8.58
C PHE A 52 -7.20 11.98 -9.57
N TRP A 53 -6.88 11.87 -10.87
CA TRP A 53 -7.50 12.68 -11.92
C TRP A 53 -9.00 12.41 -12.07
N LYS A 54 -9.40 11.13 -11.96
CA LYS A 54 -10.80 10.72 -12.04
C LYS A 54 -11.62 11.07 -10.79
N LYS A 55 -10.98 11.41 -9.66
CA LYS A 55 -11.67 11.76 -8.42
C LYS A 55 -12.18 13.21 -8.47
N LYS A 56 -13.49 13.38 -8.25
CA LYS A 56 -14.16 14.68 -8.06
C LYS A 56 -15.23 14.54 -6.95
N PRO A 57 -15.28 15.41 -5.93
CA PRO A 57 -14.35 16.53 -5.62
C PRO A 57 -13.01 16.04 -5.04
N LYS A 58 -11.99 16.91 -5.09
CA LYS A 58 -10.64 16.63 -4.57
C LYS A 58 -10.48 17.31 -3.20
N VAL A 59 -10.16 16.54 -2.16
CA VAL A 59 -9.89 17.07 -0.82
C VAL A 59 -8.40 17.34 -0.70
N PHE A 60 -7.98 18.31 0.14
CA PHE A 60 -6.56 18.63 0.36
C PHE A 60 -5.71 17.39 0.68
N LEU A 61 -6.24 16.49 1.50
CA LEU A 61 -5.60 15.22 1.85
C LEU A 61 -5.28 14.34 0.62
N ASP A 62 -6.11 14.39 -0.44
CA ASP A 62 -5.85 13.63 -1.65
C ASP A 62 -4.59 14.10 -2.39
N TYR A 63 -4.28 15.40 -2.35
CA TYR A 63 -3.07 15.96 -2.95
C TYR A 63 -1.82 15.50 -2.18
N ILE A 64 -1.88 15.49 -0.85
CA ILE A 64 -0.76 15.01 -0.02
C ILE A 64 -0.48 13.53 -0.30
N LYS A 65 -1.53 12.71 -0.38
CA LYS A 65 -1.37 11.29 -0.75
C LYS A 65 -0.78 11.13 -2.15
N LEU A 66 -1.17 11.98 -3.11
CA LEU A 66 -0.58 11.95 -4.46
C LEU A 66 0.91 12.29 -4.42
N ILE A 67 1.30 13.37 -3.74
CA ILE A 67 2.70 13.78 -3.59
C ILE A 67 3.49 12.66 -2.91
N LEU A 68 2.94 12.05 -1.85
CA LEU A 68 3.57 10.94 -1.14
C LEU A 68 3.82 9.75 -2.08
N VAL A 69 2.80 9.32 -2.84
CA VAL A 69 2.91 8.17 -3.74
C VAL A 69 3.88 8.44 -4.90
N LEU A 70 3.82 9.62 -5.52
CA LEU A 70 4.71 9.98 -6.62
C LEU A 70 6.15 10.10 -6.14
N THR A 71 6.38 10.83 -5.05
CA THR A 71 7.72 11.02 -4.47
C THR A 71 8.30 9.69 -4.00
N CYS A 72 7.49 8.81 -3.39
CA CYS A 72 7.91 7.47 -3.00
C CYS A 72 8.30 6.61 -4.20
N SER A 73 7.50 6.62 -5.26
CA SER A 73 7.78 5.84 -6.47
C SER A 73 9.04 6.34 -7.17
N THR A 74 9.17 7.67 -7.32
CA THR A 74 10.37 8.27 -7.92
C THR A 74 11.61 8.00 -7.09
N TYR A 75 11.56 8.20 -5.77
CA TYR A 75 12.67 7.87 -4.87
C TYR A 75 13.09 6.40 -5.02
N GLY A 76 12.13 5.48 -4.94
CA GLY A 76 12.39 4.05 -5.04
C GLY A 76 13.07 3.66 -6.36
N ILE A 77 12.63 4.25 -7.48
CA ILE A 77 13.27 4.04 -8.79
C ILE A 77 14.68 4.65 -8.82
N LEU A 78 14.85 5.91 -8.41
CA LEU A 78 16.15 6.59 -8.42
C LEU A 78 17.20 5.89 -7.55
N THR A 79 16.79 5.34 -6.40
CA THR A 79 17.67 4.56 -5.54
C THR A 79 18.16 3.28 -6.23
N MET A 80 17.33 2.64 -7.06
CA MET A 80 17.76 1.45 -7.83
C MET A 80 18.78 1.81 -8.92
N PHE A 81 18.70 3.01 -9.48
CA PHE A 81 19.68 3.53 -10.45
C PHE A 81 20.90 4.21 -9.80
N HIS A 82 21.02 4.16 -8.46
CA HIS A 82 22.12 4.78 -7.71
C HIS A 82 22.33 6.29 -7.99
N LEU A 83 21.25 7.03 -8.30
CA LEU A 83 21.32 8.45 -8.63
C LEU A 83 21.49 9.33 -7.38
N GLN A 84 22.29 10.40 -7.48
CA GLN A 84 22.69 11.27 -6.35
C GLN A 84 21.56 12.12 -5.74
N TYR A 85 20.47 12.37 -6.46
CA TYR A 85 19.39 13.26 -6.00
C TYR A 85 18.42 12.62 -4.99
N THR A 86 18.76 11.47 -4.41
CA THR A 86 17.89 10.70 -3.50
C THR A 86 17.52 11.46 -2.21
N ILE A 87 18.40 12.32 -1.70
CA ILE A 87 18.17 13.09 -0.46
C ILE A 87 16.99 14.05 -0.60
N PHE A 88 16.89 14.77 -1.72
CA PHE A 88 15.79 15.71 -1.96
C PHE A 88 14.43 14.99 -1.90
N PHE A 89 14.30 13.88 -2.62
CA PHE A 89 13.07 13.09 -2.62
C PHE A 89 12.77 12.48 -1.24
N GLN A 90 13.79 12.10 -0.48
CA GLN A 90 13.63 11.59 0.88
C GLN A 90 13.05 12.64 1.83
N ILE A 91 13.53 13.90 1.75
CA ILE A 91 13.00 15.01 2.56
C ILE A 91 11.54 15.29 2.21
N VAL A 92 11.22 15.40 0.91
CA VAL A 92 9.85 15.65 0.45
C VAL A 92 8.90 14.53 0.86
N MET A 93 9.36 13.28 0.78
CA MET A 93 8.59 12.11 1.21
C MET A 93 8.33 12.11 2.71
N GLY A 94 9.37 12.38 3.52
CA GLY A 94 9.25 12.48 4.97
C GLY A 94 8.27 13.57 5.40
N GLY A 95 8.39 14.77 4.83
CA GLY A 95 7.47 15.89 5.09
C GLY A 95 6.02 15.55 4.71
N SER A 96 5.81 14.95 3.54
CA SER A 96 4.48 14.52 3.08
C SER A 96 3.90 13.42 3.99
N PHE A 97 4.73 12.50 4.47
CA PHE A 97 4.32 11.43 5.36
C PHE A 97 3.87 11.96 6.72
N ILE A 98 4.63 12.88 7.33
CA ILE A 98 4.27 13.54 8.59
C ILE A 98 2.95 14.28 8.44
N PHE A 99 2.80 15.07 7.37
CA PHE A 99 1.58 15.85 7.16
C PHE A 99 0.36 14.94 6.94
N TRP A 100 0.52 13.88 6.14
CA TRP A 100 -0.53 12.88 5.96
C TRP A 100 -0.89 12.20 7.29
N PHE A 101 0.11 11.82 8.08
CA PHE A 101 -0.08 11.15 9.36
C PHE A 101 -0.82 12.04 10.37
N ILE A 102 -0.49 13.33 10.46
CA ILE A 102 -1.20 14.28 11.34
C ILE A 102 -2.66 14.42 10.91
N MET A 103 -2.93 14.60 9.62
CA MET A 103 -4.30 14.83 9.13
C MET A 103 -5.18 13.59 9.16
N GLU A 104 -4.64 12.42 8.80
CA GLU A 104 -5.41 11.17 8.84
C GLU A 104 -5.47 10.59 10.25
N GLY A 105 -4.39 10.73 11.03
CA GLY A 105 -4.32 10.26 12.41
C GLY A 105 -5.33 10.98 13.30
N THR A 106 -5.42 12.31 13.20
CA THR A 106 -6.44 13.07 13.97
C THR A 106 -7.86 12.67 13.57
N ALA A 107 -8.12 12.43 12.28
CA ALA A 107 -9.43 11.95 11.83
C ALA A 107 -9.76 10.52 12.31
N TYR A 108 -8.76 9.63 12.40
CA TYR A 108 -8.94 8.25 12.87
C TYR A 108 -9.22 8.18 14.38
N PHE A 109 -8.64 9.08 15.18
CA PHE A 109 -8.92 9.16 16.62
C PHE A 109 -10.26 9.84 16.96
N MET A 110 -10.83 10.61 16.03
CA MET A 110 -12.09 11.34 16.25
C MET A 110 -13.34 10.57 15.77
N ASP A 111 -13.15 9.40 15.13
CA ASP A 111 -14.22 8.58 14.53
C ASP A 111 -14.41 7.29 15.37
N GLU A 112 -14.80 7.43 16.64
CA GLU A 112 -14.98 6.32 17.60
C GLU A 112 -16.13 5.35 17.24
N ASP A 113 -17.05 5.76 16.36
CA ASP A 113 -18.32 5.05 16.09
C ASP A 113 -18.24 3.86 15.13
N ARG A 114 -17.05 3.51 14.59
CA ARG A 114 -16.90 2.39 13.64
C ARG A 114 -16.52 1.05 14.27
N ARG A 115 -16.44 0.95 15.60
CA ARG A 115 -15.96 -0.27 16.30
C ARG A 115 -16.98 -1.43 16.36
N ALA A 116 -18.26 -1.23 16.06
CA ALA A 116 -19.31 -2.16 16.50
C ALA A 116 -19.81 -3.23 15.49
N LYS A 117 -19.10 -3.51 14.38
CA LYS A 117 -19.59 -4.51 13.40
C LYS A 117 -18.51 -5.36 12.71
N ASN A 118 -17.45 -5.74 13.42
CA ASN A 118 -16.42 -6.62 12.86
C ASN A 118 -16.56 -8.04 13.41
N SER A 119 -16.77 -9.01 12.51
CA SER A 119 -16.67 -10.44 12.82
C SER A 119 -15.28 -10.77 13.40
N SER A 120 -15.20 -11.68 14.36
CA SER A 120 -13.97 -12.04 15.09
C SER A 120 -12.78 -12.35 14.18
N LEU A 121 -13.03 -12.90 12.99
CA LEU A 121 -12.01 -13.18 11.98
C LEU A 121 -11.39 -11.90 11.39
N GLN A 122 -12.15 -10.82 11.24
CA GLN A 122 -11.68 -9.55 10.70
C GLN A 122 -10.74 -8.83 11.68
N ILE A 123 -11.00 -8.97 12.99
CA ILE A 123 -10.13 -8.43 14.04
C ILE A 123 -8.73 -9.09 13.97
N TRP A 124 -8.67 -10.42 13.83
CA TRP A 124 -7.41 -11.15 13.69
C TRP A 124 -6.59 -10.70 12.48
N TRP A 125 -7.24 -10.51 11.32
CA TRP A 125 -6.55 -10.00 10.13
C TRP A 125 -6.03 -8.57 10.31
N ASN A 126 -6.78 -7.70 11.01
CA ASN A 126 -6.32 -6.35 11.31
C ASN A 126 -5.10 -6.35 12.24
N ILE A 127 -5.10 -7.19 13.27
CA ILE A 127 -3.95 -7.37 14.17
C ILE A 127 -2.74 -7.86 13.38
N ALA A 128 -2.92 -8.87 12.51
CA ALA A 128 -1.84 -9.39 11.66
C ALA A 128 -1.26 -8.30 10.74
N MET A 129 -2.08 -7.41 10.21
CA MET A 129 -1.64 -6.28 9.37
C MET A 129 -0.80 -5.26 10.17
N VAL A 130 -1.25 -4.90 11.38
CA VAL A 130 -0.50 -4.00 12.26
C VAL A 130 0.84 -4.63 12.65
N LEU A 131 0.82 -5.90 13.08
CA LEU A 131 2.04 -6.64 13.44
C LEU A 131 3.01 -6.74 12.27
N GLY A 132 2.51 -7.08 11.07
CA GLY A 132 3.31 -7.15 9.85
C GLY A 132 3.99 -5.80 9.54
N THR A 133 3.24 -4.70 9.68
CA THR A 133 3.79 -3.35 9.47
C THR A 133 4.88 -3.02 10.49
N LEU A 134 4.69 -3.36 11.76
CA LEU A 134 5.71 -3.19 12.81
C LEU A 134 6.95 -4.03 12.53
N CYS A 135 6.80 -5.29 12.09
CA CYS A 135 7.94 -6.13 11.69
C CYS A 135 8.75 -5.52 10.55
N ILE A 136 8.11 -4.86 9.57
CA ILE A 136 8.82 -4.16 8.49
C ILE A 136 9.62 -2.98 9.05
N ILE A 137 9.02 -2.16 9.92
CA ILE A 137 9.69 -1.00 10.52
C ILE A 137 10.88 -1.46 11.36
N ILE A 138 10.65 -2.37 12.30
CA ILE A 138 11.69 -2.90 13.20
C ILE A 138 12.78 -3.61 12.39
N GLY A 139 12.41 -4.47 11.44
CA GLY A 139 13.38 -5.16 10.59
C GLY A 139 14.20 -4.18 9.73
N GLY A 140 13.59 -3.10 9.26
CA GLY A 140 14.29 -2.02 8.55
C GLY A 140 15.31 -1.31 9.43
N LEU A 141 14.93 -0.97 10.67
CA LEU A 141 15.84 -0.39 11.66
C LEU A 141 16.99 -1.34 12.01
N MET A 142 16.68 -2.62 12.25
CA MET A 142 17.69 -3.66 12.53
C MET A 142 18.66 -3.84 11.38
N LYS A 143 18.20 -3.67 10.13
CA LYS A 143 19.06 -3.75 8.95
C LYS A 143 20.06 -2.61 8.87
N ILE A 144 19.65 -1.41 9.28
CA ILE A 144 20.57 -0.27 9.44
C ILE A 144 21.61 -0.59 10.52
N LEU A 145 21.18 -1.23 11.61
CA LEU A 145 22.04 -1.67 12.71
C LEU A 145 22.89 -2.92 12.39
N GLN A 146 22.83 -3.44 11.15
CA GLN A 146 23.56 -4.63 10.69
C GLN A 146 23.31 -5.91 11.53
N TRP A 147 22.12 -6.03 12.13
CA TRP A 147 21.79 -7.22 12.94
C TRP A 147 21.40 -8.40 12.05
N GLU A 148 21.90 -9.60 12.38
CA GLU A 148 21.74 -10.84 11.60
C GLU A 148 20.28 -11.21 11.30
N PHE A 149 19.36 -11.03 12.26
CA PHE A 149 17.94 -11.37 12.09
C PHE A 149 17.13 -10.31 11.33
N ALA A 150 17.73 -9.19 10.92
CA ALA A 150 17.03 -8.08 10.29
C ALA A 150 16.31 -8.51 9.00
N SER A 151 17.01 -9.27 8.15
CA SER A 151 16.46 -9.74 6.88
C SER A 151 15.29 -10.72 7.07
N ALA A 152 15.39 -11.62 8.04
CA ALA A 152 14.32 -12.57 8.35
C ALA A 152 13.06 -11.85 8.86
N LEU A 153 13.24 -10.88 9.76
CA LEU A 153 12.13 -10.09 10.31
C LEU A 153 11.45 -9.22 9.23
N LEU A 154 12.24 -8.63 8.33
CA LEU A 154 11.74 -7.90 7.15
C LEU A 154 10.91 -8.79 6.24
N VAL A 155 11.42 -9.97 5.89
CA VAL A 155 10.71 -10.93 5.03
C VAL A 155 9.39 -11.33 5.66
N LEU A 156 9.40 -11.67 6.95
CA LEU A 156 8.19 -12.07 7.68
C LEU A 156 7.14 -10.95 7.68
N GLY A 157 7.55 -9.71 7.95
CA GLY A 157 6.66 -8.55 7.91
C GLY A 157 6.05 -8.32 6.53
N ILE A 158 6.88 -8.37 5.48
CA ILE A 158 6.41 -8.19 4.09
C ILE A 158 5.42 -9.29 3.69
N VAL A 159 5.69 -10.55 4.04
CA VAL A 159 4.81 -11.68 3.75
C VAL A 159 3.45 -11.50 4.43
N MET A 160 3.42 -11.14 5.72
CA MET A 160 2.16 -10.91 6.45
C MET A 160 1.32 -9.80 5.80
N VAL A 161 1.94 -8.68 5.44
CA VAL A 161 1.25 -7.56 4.79
C VAL A 161 0.76 -7.95 3.39
N ALA A 162 1.58 -8.67 2.61
CA ALA A 162 1.19 -9.14 1.28
C ALA A 162 -0.02 -10.07 1.35
N LEU A 163 -0.03 -11.04 2.27
CA LEU A 163 -1.15 -11.95 2.49
C LEU A 163 -2.44 -11.20 2.87
N TYR A 164 -2.33 -10.19 3.73
CA TYR A 164 -3.46 -9.35 4.09
C TYR A 164 -4.04 -8.62 2.87
N ILE A 165 -3.19 -8.00 2.04
CA ILE A 165 -3.64 -7.28 0.83
C ILE A 165 -4.28 -8.24 -0.18
N VAL A 166 -3.71 -9.43 -0.36
CA VAL A 166 -4.26 -10.48 -1.24
C VAL A 166 -5.64 -10.92 -0.73
N LYS A 167 -5.78 -11.18 0.57
CA LYS A 167 -7.08 -11.52 1.18
C LYS A 167 -8.10 -10.39 1.01
N ASP A 168 -7.70 -9.14 1.21
CA ASP A 168 -8.56 -7.96 1.01
C ASP A 168 -9.00 -7.81 -0.47
N LEU A 169 -8.12 -8.13 -1.43
CA LEU A 169 -8.44 -8.17 -2.86
C LEU A 169 -9.54 -9.21 -3.16
N PHE A 170 -9.42 -10.43 -2.64
CA PHE A 170 -10.42 -11.49 -2.85
C PHE A 170 -11.73 -11.25 -2.10
N SER A 171 -11.67 -10.72 -0.88
CA SER A 171 -12.87 -10.39 -0.10
C SER A 171 -13.70 -9.31 -0.78
N THR A 172 -13.05 -8.31 -1.38
CA THR A 172 -13.74 -7.26 -2.15
C THR A 172 -14.34 -7.80 -3.44
N ALA A 173 -13.72 -8.82 -4.07
CA ALA A 173 -14.25 -9.47 -5.25
C ALA A 173 -15.50 -10.32 -4.96
N ARG A 174 -15.58 -10.97 -3.79
CA ARG A 174 -16.79 -11.72 -3.37
C ARG A 174 -18.00 -10.82 -3.17
N ILE A 175 -17.85 -9.71 -2.44
CA ILE A 175 -18.95 -8.76 -2.17
C ILE A 175 -19.55 -8.24 -3.49
N LYS A 176 -18.70 -7.90 -4.46
CA LYS A 176 -19.15 -7.43 -5.78
C LYS A 176 -19.93 -8.49 -6.58
N LYS A 177 -19.65 -9.79 -6.36
CA LYS A 177 -20.33 -10.90 -7.03
C LYS A 177 -21.69 -11.20 -6.40
N GLU A 178 -21.80 -11.02 -5.09
CA GLU A 178 -23.04 -11.21 -4.32
C GLU A 178 -24.07 -10.10 -4.60
N ASP A 179 -23.62 -8.85 -4.75
CA ASP A 179 -24.45 -7.73 -5.19
C ASP A 179 -24.96 -7.93 -6.64
N SER A 180 -24.16 -8.51 -7.55
CA SER A 180 -24.63 -8.76 -8.93
C SER A 180 -25.57 -9.95 -9.05
N SER A 181 -25.41 -10.99 -8.22
CA SER A 181 -26.31 -12.15 -8.25
C SER A 181 -27.67 -11.83 -7.65
N SER A 182 -27.75 -10.94 -6.66
CA SER A 182 -29.02 -10.55 -6.04
C SER A 182 -29.88 -9.66 -6.96
N GLU A 183 -29.29 -8.95 -7.91
CA GLU A 183 -30.01 -8.23 -8.97
C GLU A 183 -30.58 -9.16 -10.06
N GLU A 184 -29.97 -10.32 -10.32
CA GLU A 184 -30.46 -11.30 -11.32
C GLU A 184 -31.67 -12.13 -10.84
N PHE A 185 -31.92 -12.20 -9.53
CA PHE A 185 -33.09 -12.90 -8.96
C PHE A 185 -34.32 -12.01 -8.76
N GLN A 186 -34.32 -10.78 -9.28
CA GLN A 186 -35.46 -9.84 -9.19
C GLN A 186 -36.24 -9.70 -10.52
N LEU A 187 -36.14 -10.66 -11.43
CA LEU A 187 -36.97 -10.75 -12.64
C LEU A 187 -38.12 -11.73 -12.47
#